data_AF-A0A7J3PLA5-F1
#
_entry.id   AF-A0A7J3PLA5-F1
#
_cell.length_a   1.000
_cell.length_b   1.000
_cell.length_c   1.000
_cell.angle_alpha   90.00
_cell.angle_beta   90.00
_cell.angle_gamma   90.00
#
_symmetry.space_group_name_H-M   'P 1'
#
loop_
_entity.id
_entity.type
_entity.pdbx_description
1 polymer ?
#
loop_
_entity_poly.entity_id
_entity_poly.type
_entity_poly.pdbx_seq_one_letter_code
_entity_poly.pdbx_strand_id
1 'polypeptide(L)'
;IVLATPSSTPKAYIVLDSEERKTISFPLRDFKTREYEFYKFGGLIDYNDLKQNKRVPGVDKRLVFIEPTQRGHIEHPVIGYENIVASKLGISIETVLERIRVLSRRDEIGRTGVYVKYELSQNDSFEKTLNEIARKNPSIRERIDE
;
A
#
# COMPACT_ATOMS: atom_id res chain seq x y z
N ILE A 1 -14.20 2.80 4.20
CA ILE A 1 -13.72 1.55 3.57
C ILE A 1 -13.25 1.86 2.16
N VAL A 2 -12.03 1.45 1.81
CA VAL A 2 -11.47 1.66 0.47
C VAL A 2 -10.97 0.35 -0.11
N LEU A 3 -11.26 0.14 -1.40
CA LEU A 3 -10.77 -0.95 -2.24
C LEU A 3 -10.09 -0.34 -3.47
N ALA A 4 -8.80 -0.56 -3.66
CA ALA A 4 -8.08 0.02 -4.80
C ALA A 4 -8.47 -0.65 -6.11
N THR A 5 -8.52 -1.99 -6.11
CA THR A 5 -8.94 -2.84 -7.24
C THR A 5 -9.88 -3.93 -6.73
N PRO A 6 -10.63 -4.61 -7.62
CA PRO A 6 -11.45 -5.76 -7.24
C PRO A 6 -10.67 -6.88 -6.54
N SER A 7 -9.39 -7.04 -6.87
CA SER A 7 -8.50 -8.08 -6.31
C SER A 7 -7.80 -7.67 -5.01
N SER A 8 -7.84 -6.38 -4.64
CA SER A 8 -7.17 -5.86 -3.46
C SER A 8 -7.95 -6.15 -2.18
N THR A 9 -7.24 -6.26 -1.06
CA THR A 9 -7.86 -6.45 0.24
C THR A 9 -8.52 -5.15 0.71
N PRO A 10 -9.77 -5.23 1.23
CA PRO A 10 -10.42 -4.06 1.79
C PRO A 10 -9.67 -3.48 2.98
N LYS A 11 -9.55 -2.16 2.99
CA LYS A 11 -8.92 -1.43 4.09
C LYS A 11 -9.90 -0.46 4.74
N ALA A 12 -9.89 -0.46 6.06
CA ALA A 12 -10.44 0.63 6.85
C ALA A 12 -9.45 1.79 6.86
N TYR A 13 -9.98 3.01 6.85
CA TYR A 13 -9.23 4.24 7.02
C TYR A 13 -9.93 5.06 8.08
N ILE A 14 -9.18 5.49 9.09
CA ILE A 14 -9.61 6.41 10.14
C ILE A 14 -8.73 7.65 10.00
N VAL A 15 -9.37 8.75 9.61
CA VAL A 15 -8.73 10.05 9.45
C VAL A 15 -8.82 10.80 10.78
N LEU A 16 -7.69 11.26 11.30
CA LEU A 16 -7.60 11.89 12.63
C LEU A 16 -7.50 13.43 12.58
N ASP A 17 -7.36 14.01 11.40
CA ASP A 17 -7.33 15.45 11.20
C ASP A 17 -7.99 15.84 9.87
N SER A 18 -8.46 17.08 9.77
CA SER A 18 -9.18 17.58 8.59
C SER A 18 -8.34 17.67 7.32
N GLU A 19 -7.01 17.67 7.43
CA GLU A 19 -6.10 17.69 6.28
C GLU A 19 -5.64 16.28 5.87
N GLU A 20 -6.16 15.23 6.53
CA GLU A 20 -5.82 13.82 6.31
C GLU A 20 -4.33 13.47 6.52
N ARG A 21 -3.56 14.32 7.22
CA ARG A 21 -2.12 14.11 7.45
C ARG A 21 -1.82 12.95 8.39
N LYS A 22 -2.76 12.61 9.25
CA LYS A 22 -2.72 11.53 10.23
C LYS A 22 -3.87 10.59 9.94
N THR A 23 -3.53 9.48 9.30
CA THR A 23 -4.50 8.46 8.92
C THR A 23 -4.03 7.12 9.42
N ILE A 24 -4.91 6.42 10.14
CA ILE A 24 -4.72 5.02 10.52
C ILE A 24 -5.43 4.19 9.45
N SER A 25 -4.71 3.26 8.84
CA SER A 25 -5.31 2.29 7.93
C SER A 25 -5.00 0.87 8.36
N PHE A 26 -5.98 -0.02 8.28
CA PHE A 26 -5.78 -1.44 8.58
C PHE A 26 -6.60 -2.33 7.64
N PRO A 27 -6.09 -3.55 7.34
CA PRO A 27 -6.85 -4.54 6.61
C PRO A 27 -8.16 -4.90 7.31
N LEU A 28 -9.22 -5.13 6.54
CA LEU A 28 -10.47 -5.76 7.02
C LEU A 28 -10.49 -7.28 6.76
N ARG A 29 -9.48 -7.79 6.05
CA ARG A 29 -9.18 -9.21 5.79
C ARG A 29 -7.67 -9.37 5.68
N ASP A 30 -7.16 -10.59 5.77
CA ASP A 30 -5.72 -10.80 5.69
C ASP A 30 -5.13 -10.34 4.35
N PHE A 31 -4.02 -9.62 4.44
CA PHE A 31 -3.27 -9.21 3.26
C PHE A 31 -2.64 -10.41 2.56
N LYS A 32 -2.65 -10.34 1.24
CA LYS A 32 -1.82 -11.22 0.40
C LYS A 32 -0.35 -10.84 0.61
N THR A 33 0.57 -11.78 0.40
CA THR A 33 2.03 -11.54 0.49
C THR A 33 2.45 -10.27 -0.24
N ARG A 34 1.96 -10.10 -1.47
CA ARG A 34 2.23 -8.93 -2.29
C ARG A 34 1.80 -7.59 -1.66
N GLU A 35 0.69 -7.58 -0.92
CA GLU A 35 0.20 -6.36 -0.28
C GLU A 35 1.09 -5.96 0.90
N TYR A 36 1.65 -6.93 1.63
CA TYR A 36 2.70 -6.66 2.61
C TYR A 36 3.98 -6.15 1.93
N GLU A 37 4.36 -6.77 0.81
CA GLU A 37 5.53 -6.33 0.04
C GLU A 37 5.37 -4.91 -0.50
N PHE A 38 4.15 -4.43 -0.78
CA PHE A 38 3.93 -3.03 -1.16
C PHE A 38 4.29 -2.03 -0.05
N TYR A 39 4.07 -2.37 1.21
CA TYR A 39 4.54 -1.52 2.32
C TYR A 39 6.06 -1.58 2.43
N LYS A 40 6.66 -2.78 2.32
CA LYS A 40 8.12 -2.93 2.31
C LYS A 40 8.76 -2.16 1.16
N PHE A 41 8.14 -2.15 -0.01
CA PHE A 41 8.59 -1.40 -1.18
C PHE A 41 8.78 0.08 -0.85
N GLY A 42 7.88 0.67 -0.05
CA GLY A 42 7.96 2.08 0.36
C GLY A 42 8.82 2.36 1.61
N GLY A 43 9.41 1.33 2.23
CA GLY A 43 10.12 1.46 3.52
C GLY A 43 9.19 1.23 4.72
N LEU A 44 8.89 -0.04 5.00
CA LEU A 44 8.09 -0.45 6.15
C LEU A 44 8.93 -0.43 7.43
N ILE A 45 8.40 0.22 8.48
CA ILE A 45 8.91 0.14 9.84
C ILE A 45 7.79 -0.26 10.79
N ASP A 46 8.16 -0.93 11.89
CA ASP A 46 7.24 -1.22 12.98
C ASP A 46 7.36 -0.22 14.14
N TYR A 47 6.62 -0.49 15.23
CA TYR A 47 6.64 0.34 16.43
C TYR A 47 8.00 0.39 17.13
N ASN A 48 8.74 -0.71 17.14
CA ASN A 48 10.06 -0.78 17.76
C ASN A 48 11.10 -0.07 16.91
N ASP A 49 11.06 -0.26 15.59
CA ASP A 49 11.88 0.48 14.62
C ASP A 49 11.69 2.00 14.80
N LEU A 50 10.43 2.44 14.97
CA LEU A 50 10.11 3.85 15.21
C LEU A 50 10.71 4.36 16.53
N LYS A 51 10.58 3.60 17.63
CA LYS A 51 11.20 3.96 18.92
C LYS A 51 12.71 4.11 18.83
N GLN A 52 13.35 3.34 17.95
CA GLN A 52 14.79 3.37 17.75
C GLN A 52 15.24 4.41 16.72
N ASN A 53 14.32 5.20 16.15
CA ASN A 53 14.58 6.10 15.02
C ASN A 53 15.30 5.38 13.87
N LYS A 54 14.95 4.11 13.64
CA LYS A 54 15.58 3.29 12.62
C LYS A 54 15.21 3.81 11.25
N ARG A 55 16.22 3.87 10.38
CA ARG A 55 16.05 4.21 8.96
C ARG A 55 16.15 2.93 8.15
N VAL A 56 15.19 2.71 7.27
CA VAL A 56 15.11 1.52 6.39
C VAL A 56 15.16 1.95 4.93
N PRO A 57 15.65 1.09 4.03
CA PRO A 57 15.57 1.35 2.59
C PRO A 57 14.12 1.34 2.11
N GLY A 58 13.86 2.05 1.03
CA GLY A 58 12.54 2.14 0.40
C GLY A 58 12.64 2.78 -0.98
N VAL A 59 11.56 2.68 -1.74
CA VAL A 59 11.44 3.26 -3.07
C VAL A 59 10.36 4.33 -3.06
N ASP A 60 10.69 5.52 -3.56
CA ASP A 60 9.73 6.60 -3.67
C ASP A 60 8.82 6.48 -4.91
N LYS A 61 7.89 7.41 -5.07
CA LYS A 61 6.92 7.39 -6.19
C LYS A 61 7.57 7.69 -7.55
N ARG A 62 8.81 8.20 -7.58
CA ARG A 62 9.58 8.50 -8.79
C ARG A 62 10.40 7.29 -9.26
N LEU A 63 10.22 6.13 -8.61
CA LEU A 63 11.00 4.91 -8.85
C LEU A 63 12.50 5.10 -8.55
N VAL A 64 12.80 5.85 -7.49
CA VAL A 64 14.14 6.00 -6.92
C VAL A 64 14.24 5.16 -5.65
N PHE A 65 15.21 4.25 -5.62
CA PHE A 65 15.57 3.50 -4.43
C PHE A 65 16.43 4.37 -3.52
N ILE A 66 15.99 4.55 -2.28
CA ILE A 66 16.61 5.37 -1.25
C ILE A 66 17.30 4.43 -0.27
N GLU A 67 18.63 4.47 -0.24
CA GLU A 67 19.45 3.70 0.69
C GLU A 67 19.97 4.60 1.83
N PRO A 68 19.51 4.43 3.07
CA PRO A 68 19.98 5.24 4.19
C PRO A 68 21.49 5.08 4.44
N THR A 69 22.15 6.19 4.73
CA THR A 69 23.52 6.22 5.29
C THR A 69 23.51 6.85 6.67
N GLN A 70 24.65 6.87 7.37
CA GLN A 70 24.73 7.50 8.69
C GLN A 70 24.33 9.00 8.70
N ARG A 71 24.57 9.72 7.60
CA ARG A 71 24.38 11.19 7.52
C ARG A 71 23.33 11.63 6.50
N GLY A 72 22.73 10.72 5.75
CA GLY A 72 21.83 11.04 4.64
C GLY A 72 21.34 9.79 3.93
N HIS A 73 21.33 9.79 2.61
CA HIS A 73 20.99 8.61 1.82
C HIS A 73 21.74 8.63 0.48
N ILE A 74 21.77 7.48 -0.17
CA ILE A 74 22.21 7.33 -1.56
C ILE A 74 20.98 6.98 -2.38
N GLU A 75 20.91 7.53 -3.60
CA GLU A 75 19.82 7.30 -4.53
C GLU A 75 20.29 6.38 -5.65
N HIS A 76 19.48 5.37 -5.95
CA HIS A 76 19.70 4.46 -7.09
C HIS A 76 18.46 4.41 -7.96
N PRO A 77 18.61 4.31 -9.29
CA PRO A 77 17.47 4.03 -10.15
C PRO A 77 16.93 2.63 -9.86
N VAL A 78 15.61 2.47 -9.87
CA VAL A 78 14.98 1.14 -9.75
C VAL A 78 14.94 0.44 -11.10
N ILE A 79 14.65 1.17 -12.17
CA ILE A 79 14.56 0.63 -13.53
C ILE A 79 15.95 0.20 -13.99
N GLY A 80 16.08 -1.05 -14.44
CA GLY A 80 17.34 -1.70 -14.80
C GLY A 80 18.09 -2.35 -13.63
N TYR A 81 17.60 -2.19 -12.39
CA TYR A 81 18.22 -2.74 -11.17
C TYR A 81 17.22 -3.50 -10.30
N GLU A 82 16.13 -4.01 -10.90
CA GLU A 82 14.96 -4.56 -10.21
C GLU A 82 15.32 -5.70 -9.27
N ASN A 83 16.17 -6.62 -9.73
CA ASN A 83 16.66 -7.74 -8.92
C ASN A 83 17.40 -7.29 -7.66
N ILE A 84 18.24 -6.26 -7.79
CA ILE A 84 19.03 -5.72 -6.67
C ILE A 84 18.09 -5.04 -5.69
N VAL A 85 17.15 -4.24 -6.18
CA VAL A 85 16.14 -3.56 -5.35
C VAL A 85 15.26 -4.57 -4.62
N ALA A 86 14.77 -5.61 -5.30
CA ALA A 86 13.98 -6.68 -4.70
C ALA A 86 14.75 -7.38 -3.57
N SER A 87 16.02 -7.72 -3.81
CA SER A 87 16.90 -8.33 -2.81
C SER A 87 17.12 -7.41 -1.61
N LYS A 88 17.46 -6.13 -1.82
CA LYS A 88 17.70 -5.16 -0.74
C LYS A 88 16.45 -4.90 0.11
N LEU A 89 15.26 -4.92 -0.49
CA LEU A 89 13.99 -4.71 0.21
C LEU A 89 13.42 -6.00 0.82
N GLY A 90 13.97 -7.16 0.47
CA GLY A 90 13.46 -8.45 0.92
C GLY A 90 12.03 -8.73 0.43
N ILE A 91 11.79 -8.47 -0.86
CA ILE A 91 10.50 -8.67 -1.54
C ILE A 91 10.71 -9.39 -2.87
N SER A 92 9.63 -9.93 -3.43
CA SER A 92 9.61 -10.54 -4.76
C SER A 92 9.94 -9.54 -5.88
N ILE A 93 10.61 -10.02 -6.94
CA ILE A 93 10.88 -9.22 -8.14
C ILE A 93 9.57 -8.85 -8.85
N GLU A 94 8.58 -9.73 -8.81
CA GLU A 94 7.26 -9.52 -9.39
C GLU A 94 6.58 -8.29 -8.79
N THR A 95 6.74 -8.09 -7.47
CA THR A 95 6.26 -6.87 -6.81
C THR A 95 6.97 -5.63 -7.34
N VAL A 96 8.30 -5.65 -7.48
CA VAL A 96 9.06 -4.50 -8.02
C VAL A 96 8.61 -4.16 -9.44
N LEU A 97 8.50 -5.17 -10.31
CA LEU A 97 8.08 -5.00 -11.71
C LEU A 97 6.64 -4.46 -11.81
N GLU A 98 5.73 -4.93 -10.97
CA GLU A 98 4.37 -4.39 -10.92
C GLU A 98 4.39 -2.91 -10.50
N ARG A 99 5.17 -2.55 -9.47
CA ARG A 99 5.26 -1.17 -9.00
C ARG A 99 5.82 -0.24 -10.08
N ILE A 100 6.85 -0.66 -10.81
CA ILE A 100 7.37 0.07 -11.97
C ILE A 100 6.26 0.28 -12.98
N ARG A 101 5.58 -0.80 -13.41
CA ARG A 101 4.50 -0.71 -14.41
C ARG A 101 3.39 0.24 -13.98
N VAL A 102 2.92 0.15 -12.75
CA VAL A 102 1.80 0.96 -12.23
C VAL A 102 2.20 2.43 -12.09
N LEU A 103 3.40 2.72 -11.58
CA LEU A 103 3.87 4.10 -11.41
C LEU A 103 4.20 4.75 -12.74
N SER A 104 4.89 4.07 -13.66
CA SER A 104 5.17 4.59 -15.00
C SER A 104 3.90 4.86 -15.80
N ARG A 105 2.92 3.94 -15.76
CA ARG A 105 1.63 4.15 -16.43
C ARG A 105 0.87 5.34 -15.83
N ARG A 106 1.00 5.56 -14.52
CA ARG A 106 0.36 6.69 -13.84
C ARG A 106 0.97 8.02 -14.28
N ASP A 107 2.27 8.07 -14.51
CA ASP A 107 2.92 9.30 -14.97
C ASP A 107 2.60 9.59 -16.45
N GLU A 108 2.42 8.54 -17.26
CA GLU A 108 2.04 8.67 -18.68
C GLU A 108 0.57 9.04 -18.89
N ILE A 109 -0.36 8.30 -18.26
CA ILE A 109 -1.80 8.35 -18.57
C ILE A 109 -2.59 9.05 -17.46
N GLY A 110 -1.98 9.28 -16.29
CA GLY A 110 -2.62 9.85 -15.12
C GLY A 110 -3.11 8.82 -14.10
N ARG A 111 -3.78 9.31 -13.05
CA ARG A 111 -4.23 8.49 -11.92
C ARG A 111 -5.61 7.92 -12.21
N THR A 112 -5.79 6.62 -11.98
CA THR A 112 -7.12 6.04 -11.79
C THR A 112 -7.57 6.24 -10.35
N GLY A 113 -8.88 6.37 -10.14
CA GLY A 113 -9.48 6.33 -8.81
C GLY A 113 -9.35 4.95 -8.14
N VAL A 114 -10.03 4.79 -7.02
CA VAL A 114 -10.18 3.51 -6.33
C VAL A 114 -11.47 2.81 -6.76
N TYR A 115 -11.49 1.49 -6.76
CA TYR A 115 -12.65 0.69 -7.15
C TYR A 115 -13.85 0.91 -6.21
N VAL A 116 -13.61 0.99 -4.90
CA VAL A 116 -14.62 1.38 -3.91
C VAL A 116 -14.05 2.41 -2.97
N LYS A 117 -14.81 3.47 -2.74
CA LYS A 117 -14.64 4.40 -1.62
C LYS A 117 -16.01 4.55 -0.95
N TYR A 118 -16.12 4.06 0.28
CA TYR A 118 -17.31 4.20 1.10
C TYR A 118 -16.96 4.92 2.40
N GLU A 119 -17.62 6.03 2.67
CA GLU A 119 -17.46 6.80 3.91
C GLU A 119 -18.50 6.34 4.92
N LEU A 120 -18.05 6.03 6.13
CA LEU A 120 -18.91 5.52 7.20
C LEU A 120 -19.52 6.70 7.97
N SER A 121 -20.79 6.58 8.35
CA SER A 121 -21.39 7.42 9.38
C SER A 121 -20.95 6.99 10.77
N GLN A 122 -21.16 7.83 11.78
CA GLN A 122 -20.80 7.52 13.18
C GLN A 122 -21.49 6.26 13.74
N ASN A 123 -22.62 5.87 13.15
CA ASN A 123 -23.41 4.71 13.59
C ASN A 123 -23.10 3.44 12.77
N ASP A 124 -22.22 3.55 11.77
CA ASP A 124 -21.84 2.40 10.94
C ASP A 124 -20.69 1.63 11.57
N SER A 125 -20.80 0.30 11.55
CA SER A 125 -19.69 -0.60 11.85
C SER A 125 -19.01 -1.05 10.56
N PHE A 126 -17.67 -1.16 10.56
CA PHE A 126 -16.91 -1.66 9.41
C PHE A 126 -17.44 -2.99 8.87
N GLU A 127 -17.73 -3.94 9.74
CA GLU A 127 -18.20 -5.28 9.37
C GLU A 127 -19.55 -5.26 8.64
N LYS A 128 -20.55 -4.60 9.24
CA LYS A 128 -21.88 -4.46 8.63
C LYS A 128 -21.79 -3.80 7.26
N THR A 129 -21.10 -2.67 7.16
CA THR A 129 -20.96 -1.93 5.90
C THR A 129 -20.22 -2.75 4.85
N LEU A 130 -19.15 -3.46 5.23
CA LEU A 130 -18.41 -4.34 4.32
C LEU A 130 -19.31 -5.46 3.77
N ASN A 131 -20.13 -6.08 4.61
CA ASN A 131 -21.09 -7.10 4.18
C ASN A 131 -22.16 -6.54 3.24
N GLU A 132 -22.65 -5.32 3.48
CA GLU A 132 -23.59 -4.65 2.57
C GLU A 132 -22.97 -4.34 1.20
N ILE A 133 -21.71 -3.91 1.17
CA ILE A 133 -20.96 -3.70 -0.06
C ILE A 133 -20.79 -5.03 -0.82
N ALA A 134 -20.40 -6.11 -0.11
CA ALA A 134 -20.24 -7.45 -0.67
C ALA A 134 -21.56 -8.02 -1.22
N ARG A 135 -22.69 -7.72 -0.58
CA ARG A 135 -24.01 -8.15 -1.06
C ARG A 135 -24.34 -7.58 -2.43
N LYS A 136 -23.93 -6.34 -2.68
CA LYS A 136 -24.20 -5.61 -3.92
C LYS A 136 -23.16 -5.86 -5.02
N ASN A 137 -22.01 -6.45 -4.70
CA ASN A 137 -20.90 -6.61 -5.63
C ASN A 137 -20.27 -8.01 -5.52
N PRO A 138 -20.54 -8.93 -6.47
CA PRO A 138 -20.04 -10.31 -6.43
C PRO A 138 -18.52 -10.42 -6.30
N SER A 139 -17.77 -9.59 -7.04
CA SER A 139 -16.29 -9.59 -7.03
C SER A 139 -15.73 -9.26 -5.64
N ILE A 140 -16.42 -8.42 -4.88
CA ILE A 140 -16.02 -8.06 -3.51
C ILE A 140 -16.38 -9.18 -2.54
N ARG A 141 -17.53 -9.86 -2.76
CA ARG A 141 -17.95 -10.99 -1.94
C ARG A 141 -16.95 -12.14 -2.03
N GLU A 142 -16.58 -12.53 -3.24
CA GLU A 142 -15.54 -13.56 -3.48
C GLU A 142 -14.26 -13.22 -2.71
N ARG A 143 -13.84 -11.96 -2.70
CA ARG A 143 -12.63 -11.53 -2.01
C ARG A 143 -12.74 -11.54 -0.47
N ILE A 144 -13.93 -11.38 0.08
CA ILE A 144 -14.17 -11.38 1.53
C ILE A 144 -14.32 -12.80 2.08
N ASP A 145 -14.78 -13.72 1.24
CA ASP A 145 -14.99 -15.13 1.59
C ASP A 145 -13.71 -15.99 1.42
N GLU A 146 -12.71 -15.49 0.67
CA GLU A 146 -11.31 -16.00 0.61
C GLU A 146 -10.55 -15.80 1.93
#